data_AF-E3KU86-F1
#
_entry.id   AF-E3KU86-F1
#
_cell.length_a   1.000
_cell.length_b   1.000
_cell.length_c   1.000
_cell.angle_alpha   90.00
_cell.angle_beta   90.00
_cell.angle_gamma   90.00
#
_symmetry.space_group_name_H-M   'P 1'
#
loop_
_entity.id
_entity.type
_entity.pdbx_description
1 polymer ?
#
loop_
_entity_poly.entity_id
_entity_poly.type
_entity_poly.pdbx_seq_one_letter_code
_entity_poly.pdbx_strand_id
1 'polypeptide(L)'
;MASSQRLMKIQSELKQIQRTWPLDPLRINQPELQISSSISKAIERVFSNNYKNDQSVSSQELLEQKTLEGAEKMLSSLENLSNGSIARQYPFPKSMRNPASFPGHYEELNEGVQRAIRGESLPWYRRWIRFT
;
A
#
# COMPACT_ATOMS: atom_id res chain seq x y z
N MET A 1 22.42 1.01 21.33
CA MET A 1 21.46 2.01 21.86
C MET A 1 20.94 2.97 20.79
N ALA A 2 21.79 3.56 19.94
CA ALA A 2 21.35 4.46 18.87
C ALA A 2 20.41 3.79 17.83
N SER A 3 20.63 2.51 17.50
CA SER A 3 19.79 1.71 16.60
C SER A 3 18.34 1.58 17.10
N SER A 4 18.17 1.22 18.38
CA SER A 4 16.86 1.07 19.03
C SER A 4 16.06 2.38 19.03
N GLN A 5 16.69 3.52 19.32
CA GLN A 5 16.04 4.82 19.25
C GLN A 5 15.56 5.18 17.84
N ARG A 6 16.39 4.89 16.81
CA ARG A 6 16.00 5.07 15.40
C ARG A 6 14.81 4.20 15.01
N LEU A 7 14.82 2.92 15.42
CA LEU A 7 13.71 2.00 15.17
C LEU A 7 12.40 2.50 15.79
N MET A 8 12.43 3.02 17.02
CA MET A 8 11.25 3.62 17.65
C MET A 8 10.73 4.83 16.87
N LYS A 9 11.63 5.69 16.39
CA LYS A 9 11.27 6.84 15.56
C LYS A 9 10.60 6.38 14.25
N ILE A 10 11.22 5.47 13.51
CA ILE A 10 10.68 4.92 12.26
C ILE A 10 9.30 4.27 12.51
N GLN A 11 9.15 3.51 13.59
CA GLN A 11 7.87 2.91 13.95
C GLN A 11 6.78 3.97 14.17
N SER A 12 7.10 5.11 14.79
CA SER A 12 6.16 6.21 15.00
C SER A 12 5.74 6.87 13.67
N GLU A 13 6.69 7.11 12.76
CA GLU A 13 6.44 7.68 11.44
C GLU A 13 5.60 6.73 10.57
N LEU A 14 5.92 5.43 10.57
CA LEU A 14 5.12 4.40 9.89
C LEU A 14 3.68 4.35 10.41
N LYS A 15 3.49 4.45 11.73
CA LYS A 15 2.14 4.53 12.34
C LYS A 15 1.42 5.81 11.95
N GLN A 16 2.11 6.93 11.79
CA GLN A 16 1.52 8.16 11.29
C GLN A 16 1.03 7.99 9.85
N ILE A 17 1.87 7.46 8.95
CA ILE A 17 1.50 7.18 7.56
C ILE A 17 0.29 6.24 7.49
N GLN A 18 0.29 5.18 8.32
CA GLN A 18 -0.80 4.23 8.41
C GLN A 18 -2.14 4.89 8.78
N ARG A 19 -2.13 5.83 9.73
CA ARG A 19 -3.34 6.58 10.16
C ARG A 19 -3.85 7.53 9.09
N THR A 20 -2.93 8.16 8.34
CA THR A 20 -3.28 9.09 7.27
C THR A 20 -3.60 8.39 5.95
N TRP A 21 -3.46 7.06 5.88
CA TRP A 21 -3.68 6.32 4.65
C TRP A 21 -5.14 6.39 4.22
N PRO A 22 -5.45 6.68 2.95
CA PRO A 22 -6.82 6.80 2.48
C PRO A 22 -7.57 5.46 2.62
N LEU A 23 -8.87 5.56 2.91
CA LEU A 23 -9.76 4.41 2.92
C LEU A 23 -10.08 3.97 1.50
N ASP A 24 -10.08 2.65 1.27
CA ASP A 24 -10.54 2.05 0.02
C ASP A 24 -12.08 2.09 0.00
N PRO A 25 -12.68 2.88 -0.92
CA PRO A 25 -14.12 3.09 -0.94
C PRO A 25 -14.88 1.84 -1.43
N LEU A 26 -14.21 0.88 -2.07
CA LEU A 26 -14.82 -0.38 -2.49
C LEU A 26 -14.94 -1.40 -1.36
N ARG A 27 -14.22 -1.20 -0.25
CA ARG A 27 -14.11 -2.15 0.87
C ARG A 27 -14.54 -1.54 2.20
N ILE A 28 -15.41 -0.52 2.17
CA ILE A 28 -15.86 0.20 3.38
C ILE A 28 -16.43 -0.76 4.43
N ASN A 29 -17.16 -1.81 4.00
CA ASN A 29 -17.77 -2.79 4.89
C ASN A 29 -16.82 -3.94 5.30
N GLN A 30 -15.55 -3.88 4.91
CA GLN A 30 -14.53 -4.93 5.14
C GLN A 30 -13.25 -4.30 5.71
N PRO A 31 -13.27 -3.87 6.99
CA PRO A 31 -12.16 -3.13 7.61
C PRO A 31 -10.85 -3.92 7.63
N GLU A 32 -10.92 -5.25 7.71
CA GLU A 32 -9.75 -6.14 7.67
C GLU A 32 -9.05 -6.20 6.30
N LEU A 33 -9.74 -5.83 5.22
CA LEU A 33 -9.20 -5.80 3.85
C LEU A 33 -8.72 -4.41 3.41
N GLN A 34 -8.79 -3.43 4.30
CA GLN A 34 -8.25 -2.10 4.08
C GLN A 34 -6.71 -2.14 4.03
N ILE A 35 -6.12 -1.24 3.22
CA ILE A 35 -4.67 -1.18 3.09
C ILE A 35 -4.02 -0.74 4.41
N SER A 36 -4.64 0.19 5.13
CA SER A 36 -4.17 0.67 6.43
C SER A 36 -4.05 -0.45 7.48
N SER A 37 -4.93 -1.45 7.47
CA SER A 37 -4.86 -2.59 8.38
C SER A 37 -3.74 -3.56 7.98
N SER A 38 -3.51 -3.74 6.68
CA SER A 38 -2.39 -4.52 6.15
C SER A 38 -1.04 -3.88 6.51
N ILE A 39 -0.94 -2.55 6.44
CA ILE A 39 0.23 -1.79 6.89
C ILE A 39 0.45 -2.00 8.40
N SER A 40 -0.60 -1.91 9.23
CA SER A 40 -0.47 -2.15 10.68
C SER A 40 0.10 -3.54 10.97
N LYS A 41 -0.44 -4.57 10.33
CA LYS A 41 0.04 -5.96 10.49
C LYS A 41 1.50 -6.12 10.03
N ALA A 42 1.90 -5.44 8.96
CA ALA A 42 3.29 -5.47 8.49
C ALA A 42 4.25 -4.80 9.48
N ILE A 43 3.87 -3.63 10.02
CA ILE A 43 4.61 -2.95 11.09
C ILE A 43 4.74 -3.88 12.29
N GLU A 44 3.64 -4.45 12.77
CA GLU A 44 3.65 -5.39 13.89
C GLU A 44 4.62 -6.56 13.64
N ARG A 45 4.59 -7.20 12.47
CA ARG A 45 5.52 -8.30 12.15
C ARG A 45 6.99 -7.90 12.26
N VAL A 46 7.35 -6.71 11.80
CA VAL A 46 8.74 -6.22 11.84
C VAL A 46 9.18 -5.91 13.27
N PHE A 47 8.31 -5.30 14.08
CA PHE A 47 8.69 -4.80 15.41
C PHE A 47 8.36 -5.77 16.56
N SER A 48 7.53 -6.79 16.37
CA SER A 48 7.10 -7.73 17.43
C SER A 48 8.15 -8.77 17.79
N ASN A 49 9.30 -8.83 17.11
CA ASN A 49 10.47 -9.63 17.52
C ASN A 49 10.20 -11.12 17.82
N ASN A 50 9.25 -11.77 17.14
CA ASN A 50 8.90 -13.18 17.40
C ASN A 50 9.99 -14.20 17.03
N TYR A 51 11.09 -13.79 16.40
CA TYR A 51 12.20 -14.67 16.00
C TYR A 51 13.40 -14.68 16.97
N LYS A 52 13.32 -13.97 18.10
CA LYS A 52 14.48 -13.77 19.01
C LYS A 52 14.90 -14.99 19.85
N ASN A 53 14.19 -16.12 19.78
CA ASN A 53 14.39 -17.19 20.76
C ASN A 53 15.60 -18.12 20.56
N ASP A 54 16.31 -18.08 19.42
CA ASP A 54 17.20 -19.22 19.10
C ASP A 54 18.64 -18.89 18.63
N GLN A 55 19.12 -17.65 18.72
CA GLN A 55 20.48 -17.32 18.23
C GLN A 55 21.32 -16.42 19.14
N SER A 56 22.62 -16.74 19.14
CA SER A 56 23.73 -16.16 19.90
C SER A 56 23.93 -14.65 19.67
N VAL A 57 24.63 -14.02 20.62
CA VAL A 57 24.80 -12.56 20.76
C VAL A 57 25.36 -11.87 19.51
N SER A 58 26.24 -12.51 18.73
CA SER A 58 26.77 -11.93 17.48
C SER A 58 25.73 -11.85 16.36
N SER A 59 24.77 -12.78 16.32
CA SER A 59 23.65 -12.73 15.38
C SER A 59 22.68 -11.60 15.73
N GLN A 60 22.56 -11.23 17.01
CA GLN A 60 21.58 -10.23 17.45
C GLN A 60 21.87 -8.84 16.90
N GLU A 61 23.13 -8.40 16.91
CA GLU A 61 23.50 -7.06 16.39
C GLU A 61 23.31 -6.98 14.87
N LEU A 62 23.68 -8.05 14.13
CA LEU A 62 23.48 -8.12 12.68
C LEU A 62 21.99 -8.18 12.31
N LEU A 63 21.18 -8.86 13.13
CA LEU A 63 19.72 -8.87 12.97
C LEU A 63 19.14 -7.47 13.23
N GLU A 64 19.59 -6.76 14.25
CA GLU A 64 19.16 -5.37 14.53
C GLU A 64 19.52 -4.42 13.40
N GLN A 65 20.69 -4.57 12.78
CA GLN A 65 21.07 -3.76 11.62
C GLN A 65 20.18 -4.07 10.41
N LYS A 66 19.90 -5.36 10.14
CA LYS A 66 19.01 -5.77 9.04
C LYS A 66 17.57 -5.30 9.25
N THR A 67 17.06 -5.35 10.48
CA THR A 67 15.71 -4.85 10.79
C THR A 67 15.64 -3.34 10.62
N LEU A 68 16.68 -2.61 11.00
CA LEU A 68 16.79 -1.18 10.78
C LEU A 68 16.81 -0.84 9.28
N GLU A 69 17.66 -1.50 8.50
CA GLU A 69 17.72 -1.31 7.05
C GLU A 69 16.36 -1.62 6.38
N GLY A 70 15.72 -2.72 6.78
CA GLY A 70 14.40 -3.11 6.29
C GLY A 70 13.31 -2.09 6.65
N ALA A 71 13.34 -1.56 7.87
CA ALA A 71 12.40 -0.54 8.35
C ALA A 71 12.59 0.79 7.62
N GLU A 72 13.83 1.21 7.37
CA GLU A 72 14.15 2.41 6.59
C GLU A 72 13.65 2.30 5.14
N LYS A 73 13.87 1.13 4.50
CA LYS A 73 13.33 0.85 3.16
C LYS A 73 11.80 0.86 3.13
N MET A 74 11.17 0.29 4.17
CA MET A 74 9.71 0.29 4.31
C MET A 74 9.16 1.71 4.42
N LEU A 75 9.77 2.55 5.27
CA LEU A 75 9.41 3.96 5.43
C LEU A 75 9.52 4.70 4.10
N SER A 76 10.69 4.66 3.47
CA SER A 76 10.94 5.33 2.19
C SER A 76 9.95 4.88 1.11
N SER A 77 9.64 3.59 1.04
CA SER A 77 8.68 3.06 0.07
C SER A 77 7.26 3.59 0.32
N LEU A 78 6.82 3.62 1.58
CA LEU A 78 5.49 4.11 1.95
C LEU A 78 5.36 5.62 1.74
N GLU A 79 6.37 6.41 2.05
CA GLU A 79 6.41 7.84 1.76
C GLU A 79 6.34 8.13 0.26
N ASN A 80 7.05 7.34 -0.54
CA ASN A 80 7.01 7.47 -2.00
C ASN A 80 5.63 7.14 -2.58
N LEU A 81 4.96 6.12 -2.04
CA LEU A 81 3.60 5.76 -2.41
C LEU A 81 2.59 6.82 -1.95
N SER A 82 2.67 7.30 -0.71
CA SER A 82 1.74 8.29 -0.16
C SER A 82 1.83 9.63 -0.90
N ASN A 83 3.05 10.05 -1.23
CA ASN A 83 3.29 11.33 -1.90
C ASN A 83 3.12 11.24 -3.43
N GLY A 84 2.92 10.04 -3.97
CA GLY A 84 2.84 9.81 -5.42
C GLY A 84 4.07 10.31 -6.17
N SER A 85 5.25 10.31 -5.54
CA SER A 85 6.50 10.80 -6.16
C SER A 85 6.89 9.95 -7.37
N ILE A 86 6.74 8.63 -7.26
CA ILE A 86 7.05 7.66 -8.32
C ILE A 86 6.19 7.89 -9.57
N ALA A 87 4.90 8.17 -9.40
CA ALA A 87 4.00 8.45 -10.53
C ALA A 87 4.38 9.75 -11.27
N ARG A 88 4.99 10.70 -10.56
CA ARG A 88 5.52 11.94 -11.16
C ARG A 88 6.86 11.71 -11.85
N GLN A 89 7.72 10.89 -11.27
CA GLN A 89 9.03 10.55 -11.84
C GLN A 89 8.92 9.70 -13.10
N TYR A 90 7.99 8.73 -13.09
CA TYR A 90 7.74 7.81 -14.19
C TYR A 90 6.29 7.94 -14.64
N PRO A 91 5.94 9.01 -15.38
CA PRO A 91 4.58 9.23 -15.83
C PRO A 91 4.13 8.13 -16.80
N PHE A 92 2.90 7.67 -16.65
CA PHE A 92 2.33 6.65 -17.53
C PHE A 92 1.98 7.25 -18.89
N PRO A 93 2.45 6.67 -20.02
CA PRO A 93 2.21 7.24 -21.34
C PRO A 93 0.72 7.20 -21.71
N LYS A 94 0.26 8.25 -22.40
CA LYS A 94 -1.16 8.36 -22.80
C LYS A 94 -1.64 7.20 -23.66
N SER A 95 -0.78 6.65 -24.51
CA SER A 95 -1.08 5.49 -25.36
C SER A 95 -1.34 4.21 -24.57
N MET A 96 -0.72 4.04 -23.41
CA MET A 96 -1.03 2.92 -22.51
C MET A 96 -2.25 3.21 -21.64
N ARG A 97 -2.47 4.48 -21.26
CA ARG A 97 -3.68 4.88 -20.52
C ARG A 97 -4.92 4.74 -21.39
N ASN A 98 -4.86 5.07 -22.67
CA ASN A 98 -5.99 5.02 -23.58
C ASN A 98 -5.58 4.17 -24.80
N PRO A 99 -5.64 2.84 -24.69
CA PRO A 99 -5.26 1.97 -25.79
C PRO A 99 -6.19 2.18 -26.99
N ALA A 100 -5.66 2.07 -28.21
CA ALA A 100 -6.43 2.33 -29.43
C ALA A 100 -7.64 1.39 -29.60
N SER A 101 -7.54 0.15 -29.09
CA SER A 101 -8.65 -0.81 -29.11
C SER A 101 -9.81 -0.41 -28.19
N PHE A 102 -9.53 0.31 -27.10
CA PHE A 102 -10.56 0.76 -26.17
C PHE A 102 -10.16 2.05 -25.44
N PRO A 103 -10.33 3.22 -26.10
CA PRO A 103 -9.83 4.49 -25.59
C PRO A 103 -10.45 4.92 -24.25
N GLY A 104 -11.70 4.54 -23.98
CA GLY A 104 -12.44 4.89 -22.76
C GLY A 104 -12.27 3.92 -21.60
N HIS A 105 -11.37 2.93 -21.70
CA HIS A 105 -11.29 1.81 -20.75
C HIS A 105 -11.24 2.23 -19.28
N TYR A 106 -10.29 3.10 -18.91
CA TYR A 106 -10.12 3.50 -17.52
C TYR A 106 -11.14 4.54 -17.07
N GLU A 107 -11.74 5.30 -17.99
CA GLU A 107 -12.85 6.21 -17.69
C GLU A 107 -14.09 5.42 -17.27
N GLU A 108 -14.42 4.35 -18.01
CA GLU A 108 -15.50 3.44 -17.64
C GLU A 108 -15.23 2.69 -16.34
N LEU A 109 -13.98 2.28 -16.07
CA LEU A 109 -13.61 1.67 -14.80
C LEU A 109 -13.84 2.64 -13.64
N ASN A 110 -13.41 3.89 -13.78
CA ASN A 110 -13.64 4.92 -12.77
C ASN A 110 -15.14 5.19 -12.56
N GLU A 111 -15.93 5.28 -13.64
CA GLU A 111 -17.39 5.42 -13.56
C GLU A 111 -18.01 4.24 -12.79
N GLY A 112 -17.59 3.01 -13.10
CA GLY A 112 -18.04 1.80 -12.42
C GLY A 112 -17.72 1.80 -10.92
N VAL A 113 -16.52 2.25 -10.54
CA VAL A 113 -16.13 2.43 -9.13
C VAL A 113 -17.02 3.47 -8.46
N GLN A 114 -17.21 4.64 -9.07
CA GLN A 114 -18.07 5.70 -8.51
C GLN A 114 -19.51 5.24 -8.32
N ARG A 115 -20.07 4.46 -9.26
CA ARG A 115 -21.38 3.83 -9.13
C ARG A 115 -21.44 2.85 -7.98
N ALA A 116 -20.45 1.95 -7.87
CA ALA A 116 -20.38 0.97 -6.79
C ALA A 116 -20.35 1.65 -5.41
N ILE A 117 -19.62 2.76 -5.27
CA ILE A 117 -19.59 3.57 -4.05
C ILE A 117 -20.98 4.12 -3.69
N ARG A 118 -21.79 4.50 -4.69
CA ARG A 118 -23.18 4.95 -4.51
C ARG A 118 -24.17 3.78 -4.27
N GLY A 119 -23.72 2.53 -4.38
CA GLY A 119 -24.59 1.35 -4.31
C GLY A 119 -25.34 1.07 -5.62
N GLU A 120 -24.95 1.70 -6.73
CA GLU A 120 -25.54 1.46 -8.06
C GLU A 120 -24.86 0.26 -8.74
N SER A 121 -25.64 -0.67 -9.29
CA SER A 121 -25.12 -1.78 -10.09
C SER A 121 -25.03 -1.41 -11.58
N LEU A 122 -24.06 -1.99 -12.29
CA LEU A 122 -23.98 -1.83 -13.74
C LEU A 122 -25.15 -2.56 -14.41
N PRO A 123 -25.86 -1.91 -15.36
CA PRO A 123 -26.86 -2.59 -16.16
C PRO A 123 -26.25 -3.80 -16.87
N TRP A 124 -26.91 -4.97 -16.76
CA TRP A 124 -26.40 -6.26 -17.22
C TRP A 124 -25.94 -6.27 -18.69
N TYR A 125 -26.55 -5.45 -19.56
CA TYR A 125 -26.20 -5.36 -20.98
C TYR A 125 -24.84 -4.71 -21.25
N ARG A 126 -24.37 -3.79 -20.38
CA ARG A 126 -23.03 -3.18 -20.53
C ARG A 126 -21.89 -4.16 -20.25
N ARG A 127 -22.17 -5.31 -19.64
CA ARG A 127 -21.17 -6.37 -19.41
C ARG A 127 -20.79 -7.11 -20.70
N TRP A 128 -21.67 -7.12 -21.70
CA TRP A 128 -21.52 -7.90 -22.95
C TRP A 128 -20.94 -7.12 -24.12
N ILE A 129 -21.10 -5.79 -24.16
CA ILE A 129 -20.59 -4.92 -25.24
C ILE A 129 -19.04 -4.77 -25.19
N ARG A 130 -18.38 -5.25 -24.13
CA ARG A 130 -16.92 -5.13 -23.95
C ARG A 130 -16.07 -6.03 -24.84
N PHE A 131 -16.69 -6.95 -25.59
CA PHE A 131 -15.98 -7.98 -26.38
C PHE A 131 -16.43 -8.04 -27.86
N THR A 132 -17.21 -7.06 -28.33
CA THR A 132 -17.64 -6.92 -29.73
C THR A 132 -17.06 -5.65 -30.31
#